data_AF-A0A436RFV9-F1
#
_entry.id   AF-A0A436RFV9-F1
#
_cell.length_a   1.000
_cell.length_b   1.000
_cell.length_c   1.000
_cell.angle_alpha   90.00
_cell.angle_beta   90.00
_cell.angle_gamma   90.00
#
_symmetry.space_group_name_H-M   'P 1'
#
loop_
_entity.id
_entity.type
_entity.pdbx_description
1 polymer ?
#
loop_
_entity_poly.entity_id
_entity_poly.type
_entity_poly.pdbx_seq_one_letter_code
_entity_poly.pdbx_strand_id
1 'polypeptide(L)'
;MNQFRFSRRPDIGEKVSVSFEFFPPKTDEMEARLWDTVTRLEPLKPEFVSVTYGAGGSTRERTARTVKRILNETTLTPAAHMTCVDAARDQVDTVIREFVDFGVTRFVALRGDPAAGVGTSYRPHPDGYANGAELV
;
A
#
# COMPACT_ATOMS: atom_id res chain seq x y z
N MET A 1 18.79 18.81 15.34
CA MET A 1 17.95 19.33 14.23
C MET A 1 18.55 18.85 12.94
N ASN A 2 17.90 17.89 12.26
CA ASN A 2 18.39 17.35 11.00
C ASN A 2 18.16 18.42 9.92
N GLN A 3 19.22 19.12 9.49
CA GLN A 3 19.12 20.07 8.38
C GLN A 3 19.01 19.28 7.07
N PHE A 4 17.78 18.97 6.68
CA PHE A 4 17.50 18.54 5.32
C PHE A 4 17.86 19.71 4.38
N ARG A 5 18.99 19.60 3.65
CA ARG A 5 19.31 20.54 2.58
C ARG A 5 18.38 20.24 1.42
N PHE A 6 17.27 21.00 1.34
CA PHE A 6 16.39 20.97 0.18
C PHE A 6 17.17 21.36 -1.09
N SER A 7 16.74 20.80 -2.22
CA SER A 7 17.36 20.96 -3.54
C SER A 7 17.71 22.42 -3.88
N ARG A 8 18.80 22.61 -4.64
CA ARG A 8 19.23 23.93 -5.18
C ARG A 8 18.25 24.53 -6.20
N ARG A 9 17.19 23.81 -6.57
CA ARG A 9 16.13 24.23 -7.51
C ARG A 9 14.75 24.14 -6.85
N PRO A 10 14.38 25.13 -6.00
CA PRO A 10 13.07 25.16 -5.34
C PRO A 10 11.91 25.28 -6.34
N ASP A 11 12.16 25.80 -7.55
CA ASP A 11 11.20 25.97 -8.65
C ASP A 11 10.65 24.66 -9.24
N ILE A 12 11.35 23.54 -9.03
CA ILE A 12 10.94 22.22 -9.52
C ILE A 12 10.03 21.53 -8.50
N GLY A 13 10.21 21.80 -7.21
CA GLY A 13 9.47 21.14 -6.13
C GLY A 13 7.96 21.39 -6.17
N GLU A 14 7.54 22.49 -6.78
CA GLU A 14 6.12 22.82 -6.97
C GLU A 14 5.54 22.27 -8.28
N LYS A 15 6.37 21.72 -9.18
CA LYS A 15 5.95 21.24 -10.51
C LYS A 15 5.82 19.72 -10.60
N VAL A 16 6.34 18.99 -9.63
CA VAL A 16 6.40 17.52 -9.66
C VAL A 16 5.84 16.95 -8.36
N SER A 17 4.68 16.30 -8.45
CA SER A 17 4.16 15.46 -7.37
C SER A 17 4.93 14.17 -7.28
N VAL A 18 5.22 13.71 -6.06
CA VAL A 18 5.87 12.44 -5.79
C VAL A 18 5.06 11.62 -4.79
N SER A 19 5.16 10.30 -4.91
CA SER A 19 4.65 9.32 -3.95
C SER A 19 5.70 8.25 -3.71
N PHE A 20 5.65 7.58 -2.56
CA PHE A 20 6.53 6.46 -2.23
C PHE A 20 5.73 5.19 -2.02
N GLU A 21 6.34 4.03 -2.28
CA GLU A 21 5.74 2.71 -2.05
C GLU A 21 6.57 1.95 -1.00
N PHE A 22 5.89 1.34 -0.04
CA PHE A 22 6.47 0.55 1.01
C PHE A 22 5.98 -0.90 0.97
N PHE A 23 6.87 -1.81 1.35
CA PHE A 23 6.53 -3.21 1.56
C PHE A 23 6.29 -3.48 3.05
N PRO A 24 5.22 -4.20 3.42
CA PRO A 24 4.99 -4.58 4.81
C PRO A 24 6.19 -5.34 5.39
N PRO A 25 6.71 -4.94 6.56
CA PRO A 25 7.93 -5.50 7.11
C PRO A 25 7.70 -6.96 7.51
N LYS A 26 8.72 -7.80 7.32
CA LYS A 26 8.60 -9.23 7.65
C LYS A 26 9.03 -9.59 9.06
N THR A 27 9.81 -8.72 9.69
CA THR A 27 10.45 -8.88 10.99
C THR A 27 10.44 -7.54 11.73
N ASP A 28 10.65 -7.57 13.04
CA ASP A 28 10.68 -6.35 13.87
C ASP A 28 11.84 -5.42 13.48
N GLU A 29 12.98 -5.97 13.05
CA GLU A 29 14.11 -5.18 12.54
C GLU A 29 13.73 -4.43 11.25
N MET A 30 13.01 -5.10 10.33
CA MET A 30 12.49 -4.44 9.13
C MET A 30 11.44 -3.39 9.47
N GLU A 31 10.64 -3.61 10.51
CA GLU A 31 9.65 -2.64 10.98
C GLU A 31 10.31 -1.36 11.50
N ALA A 32 11.36 -1.49 12.31
CA ALA A 32 12.13 -0.35 12.78
C ALA A 32 12.77 0.44 11.63
N ARG A 33 13.34 -0.26 10.64
CA ARG A 33 13.92 0.37 9.43
C ARG A 33 12.89 1.06 8.56
N LEU A 34 11.72 0.44 8.38
CA LEU A 34 10.61 1.05 7.67
C LEU A 34 10.21 2.36 8.35
N TRP A 35 10.13 2.36 9.68
CA TRP A 35 9.73 3.55 10.43
C TRP A 35 10.75 4.70 10.36
N ASP A 36 12.05 4.40 10.43
CA ASP A 36 13.10 5.40 10.16
C ASP A 36 12.93 6.01 8.76
N THR A 37 12.64 5.17 7.77
CA THR A 37 12.44 5.60 6.39
C THR A 37 11.21 6.49 6.24
N VAL A 38 10.07 6.09 6.82
CA VAL A 38 8.82 6.88 6.82
C VAL A 38 9.07 8.26 7.43
N THR A 39 9.68 8.31 8.62
CA THR A 39 9.98 9.55 9.33
C THR A 39 10.91 10.49 8.53
N ARG A 40 11.84 9.92 7.76
CA ARG A 40 12.76 10.70 6.92
C ARG A 40 12.13 11.21 5.63
N LEU A 41 11.13 10.51 5.10
CA LEU A 41 10.42 10.88 3.87
C LEU A 41 9.22 11.79 4.12
N GLU A 42 8.62 11.75 5.31
CA GLU A 42 7.47 12.60 5.67
C GLU A 42 7.68 14.10 5.40
N PRO A 43 8.83 14.71 5.74
CA PRO A 43 9.07 16.14 5.46
C PRO A 43 9.07 16.51 3.97
N LEU A 44 9.18 15.53 3.06
CA LEU A 44 9.10 15.76 1.61
C LEU A 44 7.67 15.98 1.13
N LYS A 45 6.66 15.79 2.01
CA LYS A 45 5.24 16.00 1.73
C LYS A 45 4.79 15.31 0.42
N PRO A 46 5.01 13.99 0.29
CA PRO A 46 4.50 13.26 -0.86
C PRO A 46 2.97 13.36 -0.91
N GLU A 47 2.40 13.30 -2.12
CA GLU A 47 0.94 13.38 -2.31
C GLU A 47 0.22 12.24 -1.59
N PHE A 48 0.83 11.04 -1.63
CA PHE A 48 0.43 9.89 -0.84
C PHE A 48 1.63 8.94 -0.67
N VAL A 49 1.49 7.97 0.22
CA VAL A 49 2.36 6.80 0.27
C VAL A 49 1.53 5.55 0.04
N SER A 50 2.06 4.55 -0.65
CA SER A 50 1.37 3.29 -0.87
C SER A 50 1.98 2.17 -0.04
N VAL A 51 1.15 1.23 0.37
CA VAL A 51 1.61 0.00 1.06
C VAL A 51 1.15 -1.20 0.25
N THR A 52 2.11 -2.04 -0.14
CA THR A 52 1.84 -3.21 -0.97
C THR A 52 1.04 -4.27 -0.23
N TYR A 53 0.31 -5.07 -1.00
CA TYR A 53 -0.54 -6.15 -0.52
C TYR A 53 -0.21 -7.41 -1.32
N GLY A 54 0.20 -8.46 -0.61
CA GLY A 54 0.59 -9.74 -1.22
C GLY A 54 -0.57 -10.40 -1.95
N ALA A 55 -0.27 -11.09 -3.05
CA ALA A 55 -1.25 -11.90 -3.77
C ALA A 55 -1.93 -12.90 -2.81
N GLY A 56 -3.24 -13.09 -2.99
CA GLY A 56 -4.07 -13.99 -2.18
C GLY A 56 -4.15 -13.62 -0.70
N GLY A 57 -3.85 -12.38 -0.31
CA GLY A 57 -3.94 -11.95 1.08
C GLY A 57 -2.80 -12.40 2.00
N SER A 58 -1.72 -12.95 1.43
CA SER A 58 -0.56 -13.47 2.18
C SER A 58 0.11 -12.48 3.15
N THR A 59 -0.09 -11.18 2.97
CA THR A 59 0.45 -10.12 3.85
C THR A 59 -0.63 -9.23 4.44
N ARG A 60 -1.90 -9.66 4.48
CA ARG A 60 -3.05 -8.85 4.92
C ARG A 60 -2.81 -8.16 6.27
N GLU A 61 -2.48 -8.93 7.31
CA GLU A 61 -2.34 -8.40 8.67
C GLU A 61 -1.18 -7.42 8.78
N ARG A 62 -0.08 -7.69 8.05
CA ARG A 62 1.11 -6.83 8.03
C ARG A 62 0.82 -5.52 7.30
N THR A 63 0.13 -5.60 6.17
CA THR A 63 -0.33 -4.43 5.40
C THR A 63 -1.25 -3.56 6.25
N ALA A 64 -2.27 -4.14 6.86
CA ALA A 64 -3.21 -3.43 7.71
C ALA A 64 -2.51 -2.75 8.90
N ARG A 65 -1.55 -3.43 9.54
CA ARG A 65 -0.73 -2.84 10.62
C ARG A 65 0.08 -1.64 10.14
N THR A 66 0.79 -1.77 9.02
CA THR A 66 1.59 -0.67 8.46
C THR A 66 0.73 0.52 8.09
N VAL A 67 -0.41 0.31 7.40
CA VAL A 67 -1.31 1.39 7.01
C VAL A 67 -1.92 2.07 8.24
N LYS A 68 -2.41 1.32 9.23
CA LYS A 68 -2.92 1.89 10.50
C LYS A 68 -1.88 2.73 11.20
N ARG A 69 -0.63 2.27 11.24
CA ARG A 69 0.47 3.00 11.88
C ARG A 69 0.76 4.32 11.16
N ILE A 70 0.81 4.30 9.83
CA ILE A 70 0.98 5.53 9.02
C ILE A 70 -0.14 6.53 9.31
N LEU A 71 -1.40 6.08 9.33
CA LEU A 71 -2.57 6.94 9.61
C LEU A 71 -2.52 7.57 11.01
N ASN A 72 -2.07 6.80 12.02
CA ASN A 72 -2.14 7.23 13.41
C ASN A 72 -0.93 8.04 13.88
N GLU A 73 0.25 7.78 13.31
CA GLU A 73 1.52 8.31 13.81
C GLU A 73 2.19 9.32 12.87
N THR A 74 1.64 9.58 11.67
CA THR A 74 2.19 10.54 10.70
C THR A 74 1.12 11.45 10.11
N THR A 75 1.57 12.46 9.36
CA THR A 75 0.72 13.34 8.53
C THR A 75 0.49 12.81 7.11
N LEU A 76 1.06 11.64 6.78
CA LEU A 76 1.00 11.06 5.44
C LEU A 76 -0.38 10.47 5.15
N THR A 77 -0.81 10.56 3.88
CA THR A 77 -2.03 9.90 3.40
C THR A 77 -1.67 8.55 2.77
N PRO A 78 -2.04 7.41 3.37
CA PRO A 78 -1.73 6.11 2.78
C PRO A 78 -2.76 5.67 1.74
N ALA A 79 -2.26 5.00 0.70
CA ALA A 79 -3.00 4.23 -0.26
C ALA A 79 -2.75 2.74 -0.01
N ALA A 80 -3.81 1.96 0.16
CA ALA A 80 -3.69 0.53 0.33
C ALA A 80 -3.73 -0.17 -1.03
N HIS A 81 -2.75 -1.02 -1.31
CA HIS A 81 -2.90 -1.96 -2.41
C HIS A 81 -3.98 -2.98 -2.05
N MET A 82 -4.76 -3.39 -3.04
CA MET A 82 -5.76 -4.43 -2.89
C MET A 82 -5.68 -5.37 -4.08
N THR A 83 -5.53 -6.68 -3.82
CA THR A 83 -5.54 -7.73 -4.86
C THR A 83 -6.81 -8.57 -4.77
N CYS A 84 -7.33 -9.03 -5.91
CA CYS A 84 -8.52 -9.89 -5.95
C CYS A 84 -8.24 -11.35 -6.36
N VAL A 85 -6.98 -11.71 -6.60
CA VAL A 85 -6.55 -13.07 -6.94
C VAL A 85 -6.80 -14.04 -5.78
N ASP A 86 -7.27 -15.24 -6.13
CA ASP A 86 -7.48 -16.37 -5.21
C ASP A 86 -8.35 -16.07 -3.98
N ALA A 87 -9.25 -15.09 -4.09
CA ALA A 87 -10.19 -14.72 -3.03
C ALA A 87 -11.62 -14.56 -3.58
N ALA A 88 -12.60 -14.95 -2.77
CA ALA A 88 -14.00 -14.68 -3.06
C ALA A 88 -14.32 -13.18 -2.85
N ARG A 89 -15.35 -12.66 -3.55
CA ARG A 89 -15.72 -11.23 -3.50
C ARG A 89 -16.03 -10.78 -2.06
N ASP A 90 -16.74 -11.60 -1.29
CA ASP A 90 -17.09 -11.30 0.10
C ASP A 90 -15.86 -11.11 1.00
N GLN A 91 -14.81 -11.91 0.78
CA GLN A 91 -13.54 -11.79 1.49
C GLN A 91 -12.81 -10.50 1.12
N VAL A 92 -12.71 -10.19 -0.19
CA VAL A 92 -12.09 -8.95 -0.67
C VAL A 92 -12.84 -7.73 -0.14
N ASP A 93 -14.17 -7.73 -0.22
CA ASP A 93 -15.00 -6.65 0.29
C ASP A 93 -14.86 -6.47 1.80
N THR A 94 -14.72 -7.56 2.55
CA THR A 94 -14.49 -7.51 4.00
C THR A 94 -13.16 -6.82 4.30
N VAL A 95 -12.10 -7.13 3.55
CA VAL A 95 -10.80 -6.44 3.68
C VAL A 95 -10.95 -4.96 3.36
N ILE A 96 -11.64 -4.60 2.27
CA ILE A 96 -11.85 -3.20 1.90
C ILE A 96 -12.61 -2.46 3.01
N ARG A 97 -13.69 -3.03 3.53
CA ARG A 97 -14.47 -2.46 4.65
C ARG A 97 -13.60 -2.24 5.87
N GLU A 98 -12.78 -3.22 6.25
CA GLU A 98 -11.85 -3.04 7.37
C GLU A 98 -10.90 -1.86 7.15
N PHE A 99 -10.36 -1.71 5.95
CA PHE A 99 -9.47 -0.59 5.60
C PHE A 99 -10.18 0.76 5.66
N VAL A 100 -11.41 0.82 5.15
CA VAL A 100 -12.27 2.00 5.26
C VAL A 100 -12.57 2.33 6.72
N ASP A 101 -12.88 1.34 7.55
CA ASP A 101 -13.26 1.52 8.96
C ASP A 101 -12.15 2.18 9.80
N PHE A 102 -10.88 1.94 9.47
CA PHE A 102 -9.75 2.60 10.14
C PHE A 102 -9.24 3.85 9.40
N GLY A 103 -9.92 4.32 8.35
CA GLY A 103 -9.70 5.63 7.75
C GLY A 103 -9.01 5.65 6.39
N VAL A 104 -8.86 4.51 5.71
CA VAL A 104 -8.30 4.47 4.35
C VAL A 104 -9.33 4.93 3.33
N THR A 105 -8.95 5.91 2.51
CA THR A 105 -9.80 6.49 1.46
C THR A 105 -9.24 6.30 0.05
N ARG A 106 -8.01 5.78 -0.07
CA ARG A 106 -7.32 5.57 -1.34
C ARG A 106 -6.90 4.13 -1.48
N PHE A 107 -7.31 3.51 -2.59
CA PHE A 107 -6.99 2.13 -2.92
C PHE A 107 -6.28 2.05 -4.27
N VAL A 108 -5.31 1.15 -4.37
CA VAL A 108 -4.70 0.72 -5.63
C VAL A 108 -5.27 -0.66 -5.95
N ALA A 109 -6.28 -0.69 -6.81
CA ALA A 109 -6.95 -1.92 -7.22
C ALA A 109 -6.08 -2.70 -8.22
N LEU A 110 -5.74 -3.93 -7.86
CA LEU A 110 -4.87 -4.81 -8.63
C LEU A 110 -5.53 -6.18 -8.78
N ARG A 111 -5.24 -6.88 -9.87
CA ARG A 111 -5.60 -8.30 -9.96
C ARG A 111 -4.77 -9.12 -8.98
N GLY A 112 -3.46 -8.91 -8.98
CA GLY A 112 -2.48 -9.78 -8.33
C GLY A 112 -1.89 -10.83 -9.27
N ASP A 113 -0.82 -11.47 -8.81
CA ASP A 113 -0.13 -12.53 -9.53
C ASP A 113 -0.78 -13.90 -9.26
N PRO A 114 -0.78 -14.84 -10.23
CA PRO A 114 -1.33 -16.18 -10.02
C PRO A 114 -0.60 -16.93 -8.88
N ALA A 115 -1.34 -17.71 -8.08
CA ALA A 115 -0.73 -18.58 -7.04
C ALA A 115 0.31 -19.56 -7.58
N ALA A 116 0.14 -20.04 -8.83
CA ALA A 116 1.10 -20.93 -9.47
C ALA A 116 2.41 -20.25 -9.90
N GLY A 117 2.53 -18.94 -9.66
CA GLY A 117 3.73 -18.16 -9.90
C GLY A 117 3.67 -17.32 -11.19
N VAL A 118 4.65 -16.42 -11.30
CA VAL A 118 4.80 -15.49 -12.43
C VAL A 118 4.94 -16.29 -13.74
N GLY A 119 4.20 -15.87 -14.77
CA GLY A 119 4.22 -16.50 -16.10
C GLY A 119 3.21 -17.64 -16.29
N THR A 120 2.50 -18.03 -15.24
CA THR A 120 1.40 -19.01 -15.35
C THR A 120 0.09 -18.33 -15.74
N SER A 121 -0.86 -19.11 -16.28
CA SER A 121 -2.18 -18.59 -16.64
C SER A 121 -2.97 -18.24 -15.38
N TYR A 122 -3.38 -16.98 -15.25
CA TYR A 122 -4.33 -16.56 -14.22
C TYR A 122 -5.71 -17.21 -14.45
N ARG A 123 -6.32 -17.69 -13.37
CA ARG A 123 -7.73 -18.08 -13.32
C ARG A 123 -8.35 -17.42 -12.10
N PRO A 124 -9.47 -16.70 -12.24
CA PRO A 124 -10.13 -16.09 -11.10
C PRO A 124 -10.71 -17.16 -10.18
N HIS A 125 -10.85 -16.81 -8.89
CA HIS A 125 -11.66 -17.59 -7.98
C HIS A 125 -13.10 -17.70 -8.53
N PRO A 126 -13.80 -18.85 -8.44
CA PRO A 126 -15.14 -19.02 -9.00
C PRO A 126 -16.13 -17.93 -8.56
N ASP A 127 -16.05 -17.55 -7.29
CA ASP A 127 -16.86 -16.49 -6.68
C ASP A 127 -16.08 -15.16 -6.48
N GLY A 128 -15.00 -14.96 -7.23
CA GLY A 128 -14.09 -13.80 -7.10
C GLY A 128 -14.35 -12.68 -8.11
N TYR A 129 -13.52 -11.64 -8.05
CA TYR A 129 -13.43 -10.63 -9.12
C TYR A 129 -12.51 -11.16 -10.24
N ALA A 130 -12.90 -10.98 -11.49
CA ALA A 130 -12.16 -11.55 -12.63
C ALA A 130 -10.83 -10.85 -12.92
N ASN A 131 -10.72 -9.58 -12.55
CA ASN A 131 -9.53 -8.75 -12.79
C ASN A 131 -9.59 -7.47 -11.94
N GLY A 132 -8.52 -6.67 -12.00
CA GLY A 132 -8.44 -5.41 -11.26
C GLY A 132 -9.46 -4.35 -11.70
N ALA A 133 -10.02 -4.42 -12.92
CA ALA A 133 -11.05 -3.48 -13.36
C ALA A 133 -12.43 -3.82 -12.79
N GLU A 134 -12.74 -5.09 -12.54
CA GLU A 134 -13.97 -5.46 -11.82
C GLU A 134 -13.93 -5.10 -10.32
N LEU A 135 -12.72 -4.87 -9.78
CA LEU A 135 -12.53 -4.43 -8.39
C LEU A 135 -12.73 -2.92 -8.21
N VAL A 136 -12.73 -2.13 -9.28
CA VAL A 136 -12.94 -0.66 -9.28
C VAL A 136 -14.42 -0.34 -9.26
#